data_AF-A0A9Q0WNY9-F1
#
_entry.id   AF-A0A9Q0WNY9-F1
#
_cell.length_a   1.000
_cell.length_b   1.000
_cell.length_c   1.000
_cell.angle_alpha   90.00
_cell.angle_beta   90.00
_cell.angle_gamma   90.00
#
_symmetry.space_group_name_H-M   'P 1'
#
loop_
_entity.id
_entity.type
_entity.pdbx_description
1 polymer ?
#
loop_
_entity_poly.entity_id
_entity_poly.type
_entity_poly.pdbx_seq_one_letter_code
_entity_poly.pdbx_strand_id
1 'polypeptide(L)'
;MEFSKHLSLSPSAVAGAEVAVLCITKSGEVLNYQAFTNDKGVYTVAETMSESDRWDACLARPISSFHEHCTQLGETSTGVKFSYDRPSGFSQRVKPFVYIPAIVPAYCK
;
A
#
# COMPACT_ATOMS: atom_id res chain seq x y z
N MET A 1 -7.41 21.88 2.81
CA MET A 1 -7.41 20.83 3.86
C MET A 1 -6.67 19.65 3.28
N GLU A 2 -5.71 19.10 4.01
CA GLU A 2 -4.96 17.91 3.62
C GLU A 2 -5.54 16.72 4.38
N PHE A 3 -5.76 15.60 3.68
CA PHE A 3 -6.33 14.40 4.28
C PHE A 3 -5.35 13.25 4.13
N SER A 4 -4.98 12.57 5.21
CA SER A 4 -4.06 11.41 5.15
C SER A 4 -4.79 10.10 5.38
N LYS A 5 -4.62 9.14 4.47
CA LYS A 5 -5.25 7.82 4.47
C LYS A 5 -4.25 6.78 4.89
N HIS A 6 -4.61 6.04 5.93
CA HIS A 6 -3.75 5.01 6.51
C HIS A 6 -4.18 3.66 5.98
N LEU A 7 -3.26 2.95 5.35
CA LEU A 7 -3.48 1.63 4.75
C LEU A 7 -2.54 0.62 5.39
N SER A 8 -3.09 -0.49 5.88
CA SER A 8 -2.32 -1.54 6.56
C SER A 8 -2.15 -2.77 5.66
N LEU A 9 -0.94 -3.33 5.65
CA LEU A 9 -0.60 -4.65 5.13
C LEU A 9 -0.40 -5.60 6.32
N SER A 10 -0.97 -6.81 6.32
CA SER A 10 -0.69 -7.84 7.36
C SER A 10 -0.76 -9.27 6.79
N PRO A 11 0.30 -10.10 6.91
CA PRO A 11 0.46 -10.81 8.20
C PRO A 11 1.85 -10.77 8.84
N SER A 12 2.92 -10.36 8.14
CA SER A 12 4.25 -10.08 8.71
C SER A 12 4.64 -8.64 8.39
N ALA A 13 5.01 -7.87 9.42
CA ALA A 13 5.25 -6.43 9.32
C ALA A 13 6.66 -6.15 8.80
N VAL A 14 6.82 -5.98 7.49
CA VAL A 14 8.10 -5.52 6.92
C VAL A 14 8.14 -4.01 7.02
N ALA A 15 9.06 -3.47 7.82
CA ALA A 15 9.33 -2.04 7.86
C ALA A 15 10.12 -1.59 6.62
N GLY A 16 9.81 -0.41 6.09
CA GLY A 16 10.49 0.12 4.90
C GLY A 16 10.17 -0.65 3.62
N ALA A 17 9.09 -1.42 3.56
CA ALA A 17 8.60 -1.93 2.29
C ALA A 17 8.03 -0.78 1.47
N GLU A 18 8.43 -0.72 0.20
CA GLU A 18 8.02 0.29 -0.75
C GLU A 18 6.74 -0.14 -1.48
N VAL A 19 5.76 0.76 -1.53
CA VAL A 19 4.44 0.50 -2.09
C VAL A 19 4.07 1.63 -3.06
N ALA A 20 3.72 1.25 -4.30
CA ALA A 20 3.04 2.13 -5.24
C ALA A 20 1.53 2.00 -5.03
N VAL A 21 0.81 3.12 -4.99
CA VAL A 21 -0.65 3.16 -4.95
C VAL A 21 -1.14 4.01 -6.11
N LEU A 22 -1.79 3.37 -7.08
CA LEU A 22 -2.46 4.07 -8.17
C LEU A 22 -3.94 4.19 -7.83
N CYS A 23 -4.49 5.40 -7.85
CA CYS A 23 -5.92 5.62 -7.64
C CYS A 23 -6.53 6.36 -8.84
N ILE A 24 -7.79 6.07 -9.12
CA ILE A 24 -8.62 6.85 -10.04
C ILE A 24 -9.68 7.58 -9.21
N THR A 25 -9.88 8.87 -9.45
CA THR A 25 -10.95 9.67 -8.81
C THR A 25 -12.29 9.39 -9.47
N LYS A 26 -13.38 9.89 -8.87
CA LYS A 26 -14.71 9.83 -9.49
C LYS A 26 -14.81 10.59 -10.80
N SER A 27 -14.02 11.66 -10.96
CA SER A 27 -13.90 12.42 -12.21
C SER A 27 -13.02 11.74 -13.27
N GLY A 28 -12.29 10.68 -12.90
CA GLY A 28 -11.41 9.94 -13.80
C GLY A 28 -9.95 10.41 -13.79
N GLU A 29 -9.55 11.31 -12.89
CA GLU A 29 -8.15 11.67 -12.68
C GLU A 29 -7.38 10.47 -12.13
N VAL A 30 -6.16 10.23 -12.66
CA VAL A 30 -5.28 9.16 -12.20
C VAL A 30 -4.15 9.73 -11.36
N LEU A 31 -3.99 9.16 -10.17
CA LEU A 31 -3.05 9.61 -9.16
C LEU A 31 -2.09 8.48 -8.82
N ASN A 32 -0.82 8.81 -8.63
CA ASN A 32 0.24 7.86 -8.32
C ASN A 32 0.95 8.28 -7.04
N TYR A 33 0.79 7.47 -6.00
CA TYR A 33 1.45 7.65 -4.72
C TYR A 33 2.54 6.61 -4.54
N GLN A 34 3.62 7.03 -3.90
CA GLN A 34 4.67 6.16 -3.41
C GLN A 34 4.75 6.33 -1.90
N ALA A 35 4.75 5.21 -1.18
CA ALA A 35 4.76 5.19 0.27
C ALA A 35 5.64 4.08 0.80
N PHE A 36 6.04 4.22 2.05
CA PHE A 36 6.84 3.24 2.78
C PHE A 36 6.07 2.76 4.00
N THR A 37 6.22 1.48 4.32
CA THR A 37 5.64 0.92 5.55
C THR A 37 6.46 1.33 6.78
N ASN A 38 5.77 1.58 7.89
CA ASN A 38 6.38 1.72 9.20
C ASN A 38 6.70 0.36 9.85
N ASP A 39 7.15 0.39 11.10
CA ASP A 39 7.43 -0.77 11.96
C ASP A 39 6.25 -1.76 12.15
N LYS A 40 5.02 -1.32 11.85
CA LYS A 40 3.79 -2.12 11.90
C LYS A 40 3.33 -2.62 10.53
N GLY A 41 4.10 -2.41 9.46
CA GLY A 41 3.68 -2.74 8.09
C GLY A 41 2.59 -1.82 7.54
N VAL A 42 2.40 -0.64 8.13
CA VAL A 42 1.38 0.34 7.74
C VAL A 42 2.01 1.43 6.89
N TYR A 43 1.41 1.74 5.74
CA TYR A 43 1.78 2.87 4.90
C TYR A 43 0.65 3.90 4.86
N THR A 44 1.00 5.16 4.63
CA THR A 44 0.04 6.27 4.57
C THR A 44 0.21 7.02 3.26
N VAL A 45 -0.89 7.39 2.64
CA VAL A 45 -0.93 8.21 1.41
C VAL A 45 -1.87 9.40 1.63
N ALA A 46 -1.49 10.56 1.13
CA ALA A 46 -2.30 11.78 1.27
C ALA A 46 -3.33 11.87 0.15
N GLU A 47 -4.60 11.95 0.52
CA GLU A 47 -5.69 12.34 -0.36
C GLU A 47 -5.61 13.86 -0.59
N THR A 48 -5.45 14.26 -1.85
CA THR A 48 -5.20 15.66 -2.25
C THR A 48 -6.40 16.32 -2.93
N MET A 49 -7.47 15.57 -3.21
CA MET A 49 -8.66 16.04 -3.89
C MET A 49 -9.81 16.30 -2.91
N SER A 50 -10.87 16.93 -3.42
CA SER A 50 -12.08 17.22 -2.66
C SER A 50 -12.89 15.96 -2.35
N GLU A 51 -13.71 15.96 -1.29
CA GLU A 51 -14.56 14.79 -0.94
C GLU A 51 -15.55 14.40 -2.04
N SER A 52 -15.99 15.36 -2.86
CA SER A 52 -16.84 15.13 -4.02
C SER A 52 -16.13 14.37 -5.14
N ASP A 53 -14.80 14.49 -5.20
CA ASP A 53 -13.96 13.85 -6.22
C ASP A 53 -12.96 12.86 -5.63
N ARG A 54 -13.28 12.30 -4.46
CA ARG A 54 -12.47 11.27 -3.79
C ARG A 54 -12.12 10.10 -4.71
N TRP A 55 -11.18 9.27 -4.28
CA TRP A 55 -10.86 8.01 -4.96
C TRP A 55 -12.10 7.14 -5.17
N ASP A 56 -12.26 6.64 -6.40
CA ASP A 56 -13.27 5.64 -6.78
C ASP A 56 -12.68 4.23 -6.62
N ALA A 57 -11.51 4.00 -7.21
CA ALA A 57 -10.79 2.74 -7.08
C ALA A 57 -9.28 2.97 -6.97
N CYS A 58 -8.62 2.10 -6.22
CA CYS A 58 -7.17 2.10 -6.07
C CYS A 58 -6.58 0.71 -6.32
N LEU A 59 -5.32 0.69 -6.71
CA LEU A 59 -4.46 -0.48 -6.89
C LEU A 59 -3.17 -0.24 -6.11
N ALA A 60 -2.96 -0.99 -5.05
CA ALA A 60 -1.67 -1.02 -4.35
C ALA A 60 -0.79 -2.12 -4.95
N ARG A 61 0.48 -1.83 -5.18
CA ARG A 61 1.48 -2.78 -5.68
C ARG A 61 2.75 -2.68 -4.84
N PRO A 62 3.31 -3.81 -4.39
CA PRO A 62 4.61 -3.79 -3.75
C PRO A 62 5.66 -3.51 -4.84
N ILE A 63 6.64 -2.66 -4.53
CA ILE A 63 7.74 -2.33 -5.46
C ILE A 63 8.98 -3.10 -5.03
N SER A 64 9.41 -2.88 -3.79
CA SER A 64 10.64 -3.44 -3.25
C SER A 64 10.60 -3.44 -1.71
N SER A 65 11.58 -4.08 -1.09
CA SER A 65 11.83 -3.96 0.35
C SER A 65 13.27 -3.52 0.56
N PHE A 66 13.51 -2.64 1.53
CA PHE A 66 14.88 -2.23 1.90
C PHE A 66 15.67 -3.32 2.64
N HIS A 67 15.04 -4.44 2.98
CA HIS A 67 15.75 -5.57 3.59
C HIS A 67 16.45 -6.39 2.51
N GLU A 68 17.79 -6.42 2.54
CA GLU A 68 18.65 -7.08 1.53
C GLU A 68 18.28 -8.54 1.27
N HIS A 69 17.72 -9.23 2.27
CA HIS A 69 17.34 -10.64 2.19
C HIS A 69 15.86 -10.89 1.85
N CYS A 70 15.06 -9.83 1.67
CA CYS A 70 13.60 -9.90 1.53
C CYS A 70 13.08 -9.08 0.34
N THR A 71 13.79 -9.16 -0.77
CA THR A 71 13.51 -8.41 -2.00
C THR A 71 12.58 -9.16 -2.95
N GLN A 72 12.37 -10.47 -2.76
CA GLN A 72 11.58 -11.28 -3.66
C GLN A 72 10.09 -11.19 -3.32
N LEU A 73 9.31 -10.83 -4.33
CA LEU A 73 7.87 -10.86 -4.32
C LEU A 73 7.40 -12.29 -4.60
N GLY A 74 6.53 -12.85 -3.75
CA GLY A 74 5.95 -14.16 -4.03
C GLY A 74 5.16 -14.15 -5.34
N GLU A 75 5.07 -15.30 -6.03
CA GLU A 75 4.45 -15.45 -7.37
C GLU A 75 3.00 -14.92 -7.50
N THR A 76 2.34 -14.57 -6.38
CA THR A 76 0.95 -14.08 -6.33
C THR A 76 0.81 -12.58 -6.00
N SER A 77 1.88 -11.80 -5.82
CA SER A 77 1.77 -10.39 -5.40
C SER A 77 1.75 -9.39 -6.57
N THR A 78 0.83 -9.57 -7.52
CA THR A 78 0.68 -8.69 -8.70
C THR A 78 0.02 -7.34 -8.40
N GLY A 79 -0.60 -7.19 -7.23
CA GLY A 79 -1.24 -5.98 -6.74
C GLY A 79 -2.59 -6.27 -6.10
N VAL A 80 -3.07 -5.35 -5.27
CA VAL A 80 -4.36 -5.45 -4.59
C VAL A 80 -5.23 -4.27 -5.00
N LYS A 81 -6.34 -4.58 -5.67
CA LYS A 81 -7.39 -3.60 -5.99
C LYS A 81 -8.30 -3.43 -4.77
N PHE A 82 -8.68 -2.19 -4.46
CA PHE A 82 -9.64 -1.87 -3.41
C PHE A 82 -10.43 -0.59 -3.77
N SER A 83 -11.67 -0.50 -3.30
CA SER A 83 -12.41 0.77 -3.25
C SER A 83 -12.22 1.42 -1.89
N TYR A 84 -12.36 2.75 -1.84
CA TYR A 84 -12.29 3.50 -0.60
C TYR A 84 -13.54 4.38 -0.45
N ASP A 85 -14.52 3.87 0.30
CA ASP A 85 -15.83 4.54 0.44
C ASP A 85 -15.96 5.32 1.75
N ARG A 86 -14.90 5.35 2.58
CA ARG A 86 -14.92 6.03 3.88
C ARG A 86 -14.67 7.54 3.74
N PRO A 87 -15.06 8.35 4.73
CA PRO A 87 -14.66 9.75 4.80
C PRO A 87 -13.13 9.90 4.94
N SER A 88 -12.65 11.12 4.75
CA SER A 88 -11.27 11.47 5.05
C SER A 88 -10.89 11.26 6.52
N GLY A 89 -9.64 10.88 6.77
CA GLY A 89 -9.12 10.59 8.12
C GLY A 89 -9.33 9.16 8.64
N PHE A 90 -10.07 8.31 7.93
CA PHE A 90 -10.22 6.90 8.32
C PHE A 90 -9.11 6.00 7.74
N SER A 91 -8.78 4.95 8.47
CA SER A 91 -7.91 3.88 7.97
C SER A 91 -8.73 2.77 7.30
N GLN A 92 -8.10 2.09 6.34
CA GLN A 92 -8.63 0.89 5.70
C GLN A 92 -7.55 -0.20 5.69
N ARG A 93 -7.94 -1.44 6.00
CA ARG A 93 -7.02 -2.57 5.80
C ARG A 93 -7.14 -3.05 4.38
N VAL A 94 -6.01 -3.21 3.70
CA VAL A 94 -5.94 -3.83 2.39
C VAL A 94 -5.39 -5.24 2.54
N LYS A 95 -5.64 -6.09 1.54
CA LYS A 95 -5.02 -7.41 1.51
C LYS A 95 -3.49 -7.23 1.54
N PRO A 96 -2.76 -8.00 2.36
CA PRO A 96 -1.30 -7.92 2.41
C PRO A 96 -0.60 -8.29 1.11
N PHE A 97 0.64 -7.82 1.00
CA PHE A 97 1.66 -8.40 0.15
C PHE A 97 2.51 -9.37 0.98
N VAL A 98 2.92 -10.47 0.38
CA VAL A 98 3.80 -11.46 1.00
C VAL A 98 5.17 -11.35 0.34
N TYR A 99 6.16 -10.90 1.12
CA TYR A 99 7.57 -10.93 0.74
C TYR A 99 8.15 -12.30 1.11
N ILE A 100 8.93 -12.89 0.20
CA ILE A 100 9.65 -14.14 0.42
C ILE A 100 11.16 -13.87 0.54
N PRO A 101 11.87 -14.64 1.37
CA PRO A 101 13.31 -14.54 1.54
C PRO A 101 14.05 -14.91 0.25
N ALA A 102 15.13 -14.21 -0.06
CA ALA A 102 16.01 -14.55 -1.19
C ALA A 102 16.83 -15.83 -0.94
N ILE A 103 17.02 -16.24 0.32
CA ILE A 103 17.75 -17.45 0.73
C ILE A 103 16.95 -18.18 1.82
N VAL A 104 16.55 -19.44 1.55
CA VAL A 104 15.88 -20.31 2.53
C VAL A 104 16.95 -21.01 3.39
N PRO A 105 16.80 -21.14 4.73
CA PRO A 105 15.61 -20.84 5.53
C PRO A 105 15.76 -19.55 6.35
N ALA A 106 15.65 -18.38 5.71
CA ALA A 106 15.39 -17.13 6.43
C ALA A 106 13.89 -16.81 6.36
N TYR A 107 13.30 -16.25 7.41
CA TYR A 107 11.97 -15.62 7.32
C TYR A 107 12.17 -14.11 7.16
N CYS A 108 11.28 -13.45 6.43
CA CYS A 108 11.23 -12.00 6.39
C CYS A 108 10.56 -11.50 7.66
N LYS A 109 11.38 -11.00 8.60
CA LYS A 109 10.92 -10.37 9.83
C LYS A 109 10.61 -8.90 9.60
#